data_AF-A0A315X1P2-F1
#
_entry.id   AF-A0A315X1P2-F1
#
_cell.length_a   1.000
_cell.length_b   1.000
_cell.length_c   1.000
_cell.angle_alpha   90.00
_cell.angle_beta   90.00
_cell.angle_gamma   90.00
#
_symmetry.space_group_name_H-M   'P 1'
#
loop_
_entity.id
_entity.type
_entity.pdbx_description
1 polymer ?
#
loop_
_entity_poly.entity_id
_entity_poly.type
_entity_poly.pdbx_seq_one_letter_code
_entity_poly.pdbx_strand_id
1 'polypeptide(L)'
;MDPDDRPIPERVICDTPEALSAAVAAMGDWDDVVVVERDGRRVAAIISPQDLELFMRLLWDKEMEHDLGAAARAKAEGGESIPLEQLMDELGIQRSA
;
A
#
# COMPACT_ATOMS: atom_id res chain seq x y z
N MET A 1 -23.90 3.32 1.12
CA MET A 1 -22.64 3.02 1.83
C MET A 1 -22.41 1.54 1.59
N ASP A 2 -21.32 1.20 0.92
CA ASP A 2 -20.99 -0.20 0.64
C ASP A 2 -20.75 -0.92 1.98
N PRO A 3 -21.30 -2.13 2.23
CA PRO A 3 -20.97 -2.91 3.41
C PRO A 3 -19.47 -3.18 3.59
N ASP A 4 -18.68 -3.06 2.52
CA ASP A 4 -17.22 -3.20 2.50
C ASP A 4 -16.47 -1.89 2.84
N ASP A 5 -17.18 -0.74 2.93
CA ASP A 5 -16.60 0.54 3.36
C ASP A 5 -16.60 0.73 4.89
N ARG A 6 -16.95 -0.31 5.67
CA ARG A 6 -16.97 -0.20 7.13
C ARG A 6 -15.54 -0.14 7.66
N PRO A 7 -15.21 0.83 8.54
CA PRO A 7 -13.88 0.92 9.11
C PRO A 7 -13.57 -0.35 9.90
N ILE A 8 -12.35 -0.87 9.72
CA ILE A 8 -11.84 -2.01 10.46
C ILE A 8 -11.90 -1.67 11.95
N PRO A 9 -12.46 -2.54 12.82
CA PRO A 9 -12.55 -2.26 14.24
C PRO A 9 -11.16 -2.05 14.84
N GLU A 10 -10.96 -0.90 15.48
CA GLU A 10 -9.70 -0.53 16.13
C GLU A 10 -9.75 -0.86 17.64
N ARG A 11 -8.68 -1.48 18.15
CA ARG A 11 -8.43 -1.64 19.59
C ARG A 11 -7.27 -0.76 20.02
N VAL A 12 -7.48 0.12 20.99
CA VAL A 12 -6.43 1.04 21.47
C VAL A 12 -5.73 0.45 22.70
N ILE A 13 -4.40 0.54 22.74
CA ILE A 13 -3.56 0.14 23.88
C ILE A 13 -2.56 1.22 24.25
N CYS A 14 -2.09 1.21 25.50
CA CYS A 14 -0.95 2.01 25.93
C CYS A 14 0.37 1.44 25.40
N ASP A 15 1.39 2.27 25.24
CA ASP A 15 2.72 1.87 24.73
C ASP A 15 3.61 1.05 25.70
N THR A 16 3.03 0.47 26.74
CA THR A 16 3.79 -0.34 27.71
C THR A 16 4.26 -1.66 27.08
N PRO A 17 5.46 -2.17 27.42
CA PRO A 17 5.95 -3.47 26.93
C PRO A 17 4.96 -4.62 27.13
N GLU A 18 4.25 -4.65 28.26
CA GLU A 18 3.28 -5.69 28.60
C GLU A 18 2.06 -5.64 27.66
N ALA A 19 1.51 -4.45 27.42
CA ALA A 19 0.39 -4.27 26.50
C ALA A 19 0.77 -4.58 25.04
N LEU A 20 1.97 -4.21 24.62
CA LEU A 20 2.51 -4.53 23.30
C LEU A 20 2.65 -6.05 23.13
N SER A 21 3.27 -6.73 24.10
CA SER A 21 3.46 -8.18 24.08
C SER A 21 2.12 -8.92 24.06
N ALA A 22 1.17 -8.51 24.91
CA ALA A 22 -0.17 -9.09 24.93
C ALA A 22 -0.94 -8.85 23.62
N ALA A 23 -0.79 -7.68 23.01
CA ALA A 23 -1.43 -7.37 21.74
C ALA A 23 -0.88 -8.20 20.58
N VAL A 24 0.45 -8.40 20.51
CA VAL A 24 1.08 -9.27 19.51
C VAL A 24 0.67 -10.72 19.72
N ALA A 25 0.64 -11.21 20.97
CA ALA A 25 0.26 -12.58 21.27
C ALA A 25 -1.22 -12.89 20.98
N ALA A 26 -2.09 -11.87 21.09
CA ALA A 26 -3.51 -11.99 20.79
C ALA A 26 -3.86 -11.72 19.32
N MET A 27 -2.88 -11.35 18.49
CA MET A 27 -3.10 -10.99 17.10
C MET A 27 -3.48 -12.23 16.28
N GLY A 28 -4.67 -12.20 15.67
CA GLY A 28 -5.13 -13.21 14.74
C GLY A 28 -4.61 -12.99 13.31
N ASP A 29 -5.06 -13.84 12.38
CA ASP A 29 -4.58 -13.81 10.99
C ASP A 29 -5.16 -12.63 10.17
N TRP A 30 -6.37 -12.14 10.49
CA TRP A 30 -7.08 -11.09 9.73
C TRP A 30 -7.98 -10.22 10.63
N ASP A 31 -8.15 -8.94 10.26
CA ASP A 31 -9.16 -7.99 10.77
C ASP A 31 -8.99 -7.45 12.22
N ASP A 32 -7.81 -7.54 12.84
CA ASP A 32 -7.51 -6.88 14.12
C ASP A 32 -6.45 -5.78 13.95
N VAL A 33 -6.84 -4.52 14.13
CA VAL A 33 -5.93 -3.37 14.11
C VAL A 33 -5.77 -2.86 15.53
N VAL A 34 -4.55 -2.97 16.05
CA VAL A 34 -4.22 -2.45 17.38
C VAL A 34 -3.50 -1.12 17.26
N VAL A 35 -4.12 -0.05 17.74
CA VAL A 35 -3.55 1.29 17.77
C VAL A 35 -2.79 1.50 19.08
N VAL A 36 -1.52 1.87 19.00
CA VAL A 36 -0.69 2.18 20.15
C VAL A 36 -0.76 3.67 20.45
N GLU A 37 -1.09 4.00 21.69
CA GLU A 37 -1.20 5.36 22.19
C GLU A 37 -0.12 5.66 23.24
N ARG A 38 0.50 6.84 23.13
CA ARG A 38 1.41 7.42 24.12
C ARG A 38 0.97 8.86 24.38
N ASP A 39 0.71 9.19 25.65
CA ASP A 39 0.30 10.54 26.08
C ASP A 39 -0.90 11.13 25.30
N GLY A 40 -1.94 10.33 25.03
CA GLY A 40 -3.11 10.78 24.28
C GLY A 40 -2.91 10.85 22.76
N ARG A 41 -1.74 10.44 22.26
CA ARG A 41 -1.40 10.48 20.84
C ARG A 41 -1.20 9.08 20.26
N ARG A 42 -1.86 8.80 19.13
CA ARG A 42 -1.63 7.60 18.32
C ARG A 42 -0.22 7.66 17.71
N VAL A 43 0.62 6.68 18.04
CA VAL A 43 2.04 6.64 17.64
C VAL A 43 2.39 5.50 16.70
N ALA A 44 1.65 4.39 16.77
CA ALA A 44 1.86 3.23 15.92
C ALA A 44 0.57 2.42 15.76
N ALA A 45 0.57 1.50 14.80
CA ALA A 45 -0.43 0.45 14.67
C ALA A 45 0.29 -0.90 14.55
N ILE A 46 -0.31 -1.93 15.13
CA ILE A 46 0.08 -3.33 14.98
C ILE A 46 -1.02 -3.99 14.16
N ILE A 47 -0.61 -4.66 13.08
CA ILE A 47 -1.47 -5.38 12.13
C ILE A 47 -0.84 -6.72 11.79
N SER A 48 -1.63 -7.65 11.25
CA SER A 48 -1.08 -8.92 10.78
C SER A 48 -0.13 -8.71 9.59
N PRO A 49 0.89 -9.56 9.40
CA PRO A 49 1.72 -9.53 8.20
C PRO A 49 0.91 -9.65 6.90
N GLN A 50 -0.18 -10.43 6.92
CA GLN A 50 -1.07 -10.63 5.79
C GLN A 50 -1.82 -9.33 5.42
N ASP A 51 -2.30 -8.59 6.42
CA ASP A 51 -2.93 -7.28 6.21
C ASP A 51 -1.91 -6.26 5.68
N LEU A 52 -0.66 -6.32 6.15
CA LEU A 52 0.41 -5.48 5.63
C LEU A 52 0.70 -5.79 4.15
N GLU A 53 0.79 -7.08 3.78
CA GLU A 53 0.99 -7.50 2.38
C GLU A 53 -0.17 -7.07 1.49
N LEU A 54 -1.41 -7.23 1.96
CA LEU A 54 -2.60 -6.77 1.25
C LEU A 54 -2.58 -5.25 1.07
N PHE A 55 -2.27 -4.49 2.12
CA PHE A 55 -2.17 -3.04 2.07
C PHE A 55 -1.11 -2.58 1.06
N MET A 56 0.08 -3.19 1.10
CA MET A 56 1.15 -2.89 0.15
C MET A 56 0.75 -3.21 -1.29
N ARG A 57 0.10 -4.35 -1.53
CA ARG A 57 -0.41 -4.71 -2.87
C ARG A 57 -1.45 -3.70 -3.36
N LEU A 58 -2.43 -3.37 -2.53
CA LEU A 58 -3.49 -2.40 -2.88
C LEU A 58 -2.92 -1.00 -3.12
N LEU A 59 -1.89 -0.59 -2.37
CA LEU A 59 -1.19 0.66 -2.60
C LEU A 59 -0.51 0.66 -3.96
N TRP A 60 0.23 -0.39 -4.30
CA TRP A 60 0.85 -0.55 -5.62
C TRP A 60 -0.16 -0.62 -6.76
N ASP A 61 -1.25 -1.37 -6.58
CA ASP A 61 -2.31 -1.49 -7.60
C ASP A 61 -2.97 -0.13 -7.86
N LYS A 62 -3.24 0.66 -6.82
CA LYS A 62 -3.75 2.04 -6.97
C LYS A 62 -2.73 2.98 -7.62
N GLU A 63 -1.46 2.88 -7.28
CA GLU A 63 -0.41 3.65 -7.98
C GLU A 63 -0.31 3.25 -9.46
N MET A 64 -0.42 1.96 -9.78
CA MET A 64 -0.44 1.44 -11.16
C MET A 64 -1.69 1.88 -11.93
N GLU A 65 -2.87 1.92 -11.29
CA GLU A 65 -4.09 2.46 -11.90
C GLU A 65 -3.92 3.93 -12.29
N HIS A 66 -3.26 4.72 -11.44
CA HIS A 66 -2.93 6.12 -11.74
C HIS A 66 -1.98 6.25 -12.95
N ASP A 67 -1.00 5.34 -13.08
CA ASP A 67 -0.06 5.30 -14.21
C ASP A 67 -0.77 4.90 -15.52
N LEU A 68 -1.63 3.87 -15.49
CA LEU A 68 -2.44 3.47 -16.64
C LEU A 68 -3.42 4.57 -17.07
N GLY A 69 -4.03 5.30 -16.13
CA GLY A 69 -4.89 6.44 -16.41
C GLY A 69 -4.13 7.61 -17.03
N ALA A 70 -2.91 7.89 -16.58
CA ALA A 70 -2.02 8.88 -17.19
C ALA A 70 -1.60 8.46 -18.60
N ALA A 71 -1.20 7.20 -18.80
CA ALA A 71 -0.84 6.64 -20.10
C ALA A 71 -2.04 6.65 -21.08
N ALA A 72 -3.25 6.36 -20.61
CA ALA A 72 -4.47 6.42 -21.41
C ALA A 72 -4.79 7.86 -21.87
N ARG A 73 -4.60 8.86 -21.00
CA ARG A 73 -4.75 10.28 -21.34
C ARG A 73 -3.67 10.73 -22.34
N ALA A 74 -2.40 10.41 -22.09
CA ALA A 74 -1.31 10.72 -23.02
C ALA A 74 -1.54 10.09 -24.42
N LYS A 75 -2.07 8.85 -24.45
CA LYS A 75 -2.47 8.19 -25.70
C LYS A 75 -3.66 8.88 -26.37
N ALA A 76 -4.64 9.36 -25.62
CA ALA A 76 -5.81 10.07 -26.14
C ALA A 76 -5.47 11.49 -26.64
N GLU A 77 -4.48 12.15 -26.04
CA GLU A 77 -3.96 13.47 -26.44
C GLU A 77 -3.08 13.40 -27.70
N GLY A 78 -2.72 12.19 -28.15
CA GLY A 78 -2.04 11.97 -29.42
C GLY A 78 -0.58 12.38 -29.42
N GLY A 79 0.14 12.17 -28.32
CA GLY A 79 1.58 12.44 -28.23
C GLY A 79 2.39 11.76 -29.34
N GLU A 80 3.52 12.35 -29.72
CA GLU A 80 4.42 11.77 -30.71
C GLU A 80 4.91 10.39 -30.25
N SER A 81 4.74 9.39 -31.12
CA SER A 81 5.24 8.04 -30.85
C SER A 81 6.76 8.07 -30.92
N ILE A 82 7.42 7.76 -29.79
CA ILE A 82 8.86 7.55 -29.75
C ILE A 82 9.16 6.19 -30.38
N PRO A 83 10.01 6.11 -31.44
CA PRO A 83 10.43 4.83 -32.00
C PRO A 83 11.10 3.96 -30.94
N LEU A 84 10.81 2.65 -30.94
CA LEU A 84 11.34 1.71 -29.94
C LEU A 84 12.88 1.76 -29.84
N GLU A 85 13.56 1.92 -30.97
CA GLU A 85 15.02 2.03 -31.03
C GLU A 85 15.54 3.25 -30.24
N GLN A 86 14.87 4.40 -30.37
CA GLN A 86 15.22 5.61 -29.63
C GLN A 86 14.99 5.44 -28.13
N LEU A 87 13.87 4.82 -27.73
CA LEU A 87 13.59 4.54 -26.33
C LEU A 87 14.63 3.60 -25.70
N MET A 88 15.07 2.59 -26.45
CA MET A 88 16.10 1.65 -26.00
C MET A 88 17.46 2.33 -25.78
N ASP A 89 17.84 3.24 -26.67
CA ASP A 89 19.08 4.02 -26.55
C ASP A 89 19.02 4.98 -25.35
N GLU A 90 17.90 5.67 -25.14
CA GLU A 90 17.70 6.58 -23.99
C GLU A 90 17.71 5.83 -22.64
N LEU A 91 17.19 4.60 -22.59
CA LEU A 91 17.15 3.76 -21.40
C LEU A 91 18.39 2.87 -21.20
N GLY A 92 19.35 2.89 -22.14
CA GLY A 92 20.57 2.09 -22.07
C GLY A 92 20.34 0.57 -22.20
N ILE A 93 19.25 0.15 -22.84
CA ILE A 93 18.87 -1.26 -23.01
C ILE A 93 19.49 -1.78 -24.31
N GLN A 94 20.48 -2.68 -24.20
CA GLN A 94 21.05 -3.34 -25.38
C GLN A 94 20.22 -4.57 -25.78
N ARG A 95 19.94 -4.72 -27.08
CA ARG A 95 19.39 -5.98 -27.62
C ARG A 95 20.44 -7.08 -27.44
N SER A 96 20.19 -7.99 -26.51
CA SER A 96 20.84 -9.30 -26.52
C SER A 96 20.41 -10.04 -27.78
N ALA A 97 21.38 -10.30 -28.66
CA ALA A 97 21.24 -11.07 -29.90
C ALA A 97 21.01 -12.56 -29.63
#